data_AF-A0A4Q7Y1J9-F1
#
_entry.id   AF-A0A4Q7Y1J9-F1
#
_cell.length_a   1.000
_cell.length_b   1.000
_cell.length_c   1.000
_cell.angle_alpha   90.00
_cell.angle_beta   90.00
_cell.angle_gamma   90.00
#
_symmetry.space_group_name_H-M   'P 1'
#
loop_
_entity.id
_entity.type
_entity.pdbx_description
1 polymer ?
#
loop_
_entity_poly.entity_id
_entity_poly.type
_entity_poly.pdbx_seq_one_letter_code
_entity_poly.pdbx_strand_id
1 'polypeptide(L)'
;MTNLQPESKSKIYLDDALWQWPRQDILHATTIMIESSTQPATSAAIQQAEERLQTLLPGIYRGGTDEVSPVSMGSAPLAFDIDGNVEWDRMWGSFCDLAMAGGPPHKGKLLEPGTQESIMAEPVKYAKVCDEIVRGIALAARLQAGPFSTQGWLRVACKSHTMAEWLLRAITMENISVRLEDGAILLPAGPAFRMEKEIKNVITVAAKTTHYWSGHLIRLQQLGIANLFNQLESEAPLLQPAWCPGSENADVRERIQRALEDATGLWTTDHSYADWIGLDCCSVPSAVTTMRRLVASNILCRREETAIFLPLNPAADANGERLACLVAELLARDA
;
A
#
# COMPACT_ATOMS: atom_id res chain seq x y z
N MET A 1 -62.51 16.78 -21.37
CA MET A 1 -61.82 16.95 -20.07
C MET A 1 -60.88 15.77 -19.89
N THR A 2 -59.61 16.05 -20.17
CA THR A 2 -58.35 15.34 -19.92
C THR A 2 -58.21 14.85 -18.47
N ASN A 3 -57.32 13.94 -18.06
CA ASN A 3 -56.47 12.92 -18.69
C ASN A 3 -55.96 11.98 -17.57
N LEU A 4 -55.47 10.80 -17.96
CA LEU A 4 -54.87 9.74 -17.14
C LEU A 4 -53.63 10.18 -16.32
N GLN A 5 -53.44 9.58 -15.14
CA GLN A 5 -52.18 9.61 -14.37
C GLN A 5 -51.18 8.55 -14.90
N PRO A 6 -49.87 8.85 -14.96
CA PRO A 6 -48.83 7.85 -15.03
C PRO A 6 -47.86 7.86 -13.83
N GLU A 7 -47.26 6.70 -13.66
CA GLU A 7 -46.22 6.24 -12.73
C GLU A 7 -45.03 7.21 -12.54
N SER A 8 -44.59 7.42 -11.29
CA SER A 8 -43.35 8.15 -10.99
C SER A 8 -42.15 7.20 -10.95
N LYS A 9 -41.32 7.25 -12.00
CA LYS A 9 -39.96 6.71 -12.00
C LYS A 9 -39.04 7.63 -11.19
N SER A 10 -38.44 7.12 -10.11
CA SER A 10 -37.35 7.79 -9.40
C SER A 10 -36.07 7.77 -10.25
N LYS A 11 -35.70 8.91 -10.82
CA LYS A 11 -34.37 9.12 -11.42
C LYS A 11 -33.39 9.45 -10.28
N ILE A 12 -32.43 8.56 -10.08
CA ILE A 12 -31.21 8.85 -9.31
C ILE A 12 -30.35 9.77 -10.19
N TYR A 13 -30.16 11.01 -9.76
CA TYR A 13 -29.16 11.91 -10.33
C TYR A 13 -27.81 11.57 -9.70
N LEU A 14 -26.89 11.03 -10.50
CA LEU A 14 -25.46 11.01 -10.21
C LEU A 14 -24.92 12.39 -10.59
N ASP A 15 -24.77 13.27 -9.61
CA ASP A 15 -24.04 14.53 -9.79
C ASP A 15 -22.53 14.26 -9.76
N ASP A 16 -21.97 13.95 -10.92
CA ASP A 16 -20.53 13.87 -11.19
C ASP A 16 -19.87 15.25 -11.44
N ALA A 17 -20.56 16.35 -11.12
CA ALA A 17 -20.21 17.68 -11.62
C ALA A 17 -19.45 18.62 -10.64
N LEU A 18 -18.99 18.15 -9.47
CA LEU A 18 -18.42 19.05 -8.45
C LEU A 18 -16.90 19.01 -8.20
N TRP A 19 -16.11 18.26 -8.97
CA TRP A 19 -14.65 18.21 -8.74
C TRP A 19 -13.82 18.20 -10.02
N GLN A 20 -13.73 19.33 -10.71
CA GLN A 20 -12.63 19.61 -11.64
C GLN A 20 -11.53 20.35 -10.87
N TRP A 21 -10.45 19.66 -10.55
CA TRP A 21 -9.23 20.25 -10.01
C TRP A 21 -8.36 20.75 -11.17
N PRO A 22 -7.62 21.87 -11.01
CA PRO A 22 -6.82 22.42 -12.09
C PRO A 22 -5.72 21.43 -12.52
N ARG A 23 -5.71 21.06 -13.80
CA ARG A 23 -4.59 20.35 -14.42
C ARG A 23 -3.37 21.25 -14.37
N GLN A 24 -2.25 20.76 -13.83
CA GLN A 24 -0.97 21.39 -14.09
C GLN A 24 -0.52 20.98 -15.49
N ASP A 25 -0.64 21.90 -16.44
CA ASP A 25 -0.08 21.75 -17.78
C ASP A 25 1.45 21.89 -17.69
N ILE A 26 2.17 20.78 -17.83
CA ILE A 26 3.62 20.78 -18.08
C ILE A 26 3.82 20.42 -19.54
N LEU A 27 3.91 21.45 -20.39
CA LEU A 27 4.35 21.35 -21.78
C LEU A 27 5.82 21.75 -21.86
N HIS A 28 6.76 20.81 -21.82
CA HIS A 28 8.10 21.00 -22.37
C HIS A 28 8.43 19.81 -23.30
N ALA A 29 8.33 20.05 -24.60
CA ALA A 29 8.82 19.13 -25.61
C ALA A 29 10.34 19.27 -25.70
N THR A 30 11.09 18.22 -25.34
CA THR A 30 12.51 18.11 -25.67
C THR A 30 12.71 16.86 -26.50
N THR A 31 13.09 17.05 -27.76
CA THR A 31 13.50 15.98 -28.68
C THR A 31 14.79 15.37 -28.15
N ILE A 32 14.74 14.14 -27.63
CA ILE A 32 15.92 13.37 -27.26
C ILE A 32 16.26 12.43 -28.43
N MET A 33 17.48 12.56 -28.93
CA MET A 33 18.07 11.63 -29.89
C MET A 33 18.30 10.29 -29.20
N ILE A 34 17.71 9.22 -29.73
CA ILE A 34 17.87 7.87 -29.22
C ILE A 34 19.25 7.35 -29.66
N GLU A 35 20.24 7.46 -28.78
CA GLU A 35 21.43 6.62 -28.88
C GLU A 35 21.08 5.21 -28.38
N SER A 36 21.22 4.24 -29.29
CA SER A 36 21.06 2.81 -29.04
C SER A 36 22.18 2.31 -28.12
N SER A 37 22.06 2.58 -26.82
CA SER A 37 22.86 1.94 -25.79
C SER A 37 22.41 0.49 -25.62
N THR A 38 23.35 -0.43 -25.74
CA THR A 38 23.14 -1.88 -25.57
C THR A 38 22.92 -2.16 -24.09
N GLN A 39 21.65 -2.21 -23.66
CA GLN A 39 21.30 -2.61 -22.29
C GLN A 39 21.77 -4.06 -22.04
N PRO A 40 22.37 -4.36 -20.88
CA PRO A 40 22.67 -5.74 -20.49
C PRO A 40 21.37 -6.54 -20.50
N ALA A 41 21.45 -7.80 -20.97
CA ALA A 41 20.30 -8.70 -21.03
C ALA A 41 19.69 -8.82 -19.63
N THR A 42 18.57 -8.14 -19.43
CA THR A 42 17.84 -8.15 -18.16
C THR A 42 17.23 -9.55 -18.02
N SER A 43 17.31 -10.15 -16.82
CA SER A 43 16.71 -11.47 -16.58
C SER A 43 15.22 -11.46 -16.99
N ALA A 44 14.72 -12.55 -17.58
CA ALA A 44 13.32 -12.66 -17.99
C ALA A 44 12.36 -12.42 -16.80
N ALA A 45 12.76 -12.82 -15.59
CA ALA A 45 12.00 -12.55 -14.37
C ALA A 45 11.89 -11.04 -14.06
N ILE A 46 12.99 -10.30 -14.21
CA ILE A 46 13.01 -8.84 -14.02
C ILE A 46 12.10 -8.18 -15.05
N GLN A 47 12.25 -8.54 -16.34
CA GLN A 47 11.41 -7.97 -17.40
C GLN A 47 9.92 -8.23 -17.13
N GLN A 48 9.57 -9.47 -16.77
CA GLN A 48 8.20 -9.83 -16.43
C GLN A 48 7.67 -9.02 -15.23
N ALA A 49 8.48 -8.83 -14.19
CA ALA A 49 8.10 -8.02 -13.03
C ALA A 49 7.86 -6.55 -13.41
N GLU A 50 8.69 -5.96 -14.28
CA GLU A 50 8.50 -4.60 -14.78
C GLU A 50 7.22 -4.46 -15.60
N GLU A 51 6.91 -5.41 -16.48
CA GLU A 51 5.66 -5.42 -17.27
C GLU A 51 4.41 -5.51 -16.38
N ARG A 52 4.45 -6.37 -15.35
CA ARG A 52 3.40 -6.49 -14.34
C ARG A 52 3.25 -5.19 -13.55
N LEU A 53 4.35 -4.55 -13.19
CA LEU A 53 4.35 -3.27 -12.49
C LEU A 53 3.69 -2.16 -13.32
N GLN A 54 3.94 -2.10 -14.63
CA GLN A 54 3.25 -1.15 -15.53
C GLN A 54 1.72 -1.36 -15.53
N THR A 55 1.26 -2.59 -15.32
CA THR A 55 -0.17 -2.90 -15.18
C THR A 55 -0.72 -2.40 -13.84
N LEU A 56 0.02 -2.57 -12.74
CA LEU A 56 -0.36 -2.15 -11.39
C LEU A 56 -0.43 -0.63 -11.21
N LEU A 57 0.41 0.11 -11.92
CA LEU A 57 0.57 1.55 -11.72
C LEU A 57 -0.52 2.38 -12.42
N PRO A 58 -0.96 3.48 -11.77
CA PRO A 58 -1.71 4.55 -12.42
C PRO A 58 -1.05 5.04 -13.71
N GLY A 59 -1.87 5.48 -14.67
CA GLY A 59 -1.38 5.85 -16.01
C GLY A 59 -0.29 6.92 -15.99
N ILE A 60 -0.37 7.86 -15.05
CA ILE A 60 0.57 8.97 -14.88
C ILE A 60 2.01 8.53 -14.53
N TYR A 61 2.21 7.29 -14.07
CA TYR A 61 3.54 6.76 -13.71
C TYR A 61 4.10 5.80 -14.76
N ARG A 62 3.33 5.44 -15.79
CA ARG A 62 3.76 4.43 -16.75
C ARG A 62 4.91 4.97 -17.62
N GLY A 63 6.04 4.27 -17.60
CA GLY A 63 7.25 4.68 -18.31
C GLY A 63 8.01 5.89 -17.74
N GLY A 64 7.60 6.42 -16.58
CA GLY A 64 8.20 7.62 -15.96
C GLY A 64 8.59 7.44 -14.50
N THR A 65 8.75 6.19 -14.03
CA THR A 65 9.02 5.96 -12.60
C THR A 65 10.41 6.38 -12.14
N ASP A 66 11.34 6.58 -13.07
CA ASP A 66 12.69 7.05 -12.77
C ASP A 66 12.70 8.55 -12.42
N GLU A 67 11.61 9.27 -12.72
CA GLU A 67 11.43 10.68 -12.42
C GLU A 67 10.79 10.91 -11.03
N VAL A 68 10.36 9.84 -10.35
CA VAL A 68 9.69 9.92 -9.06
C VAL A 68 10.71 10.04 -7.94
N SER A 69 10.67 11.14 -7.20
CA SER A 69 11.60 11.38 -6.10
C SER A 69 11.14 10.64 -4.82
N PRO A 70 12.04 9.89 -4.15
CA PRO A 70 11.71 9.20 -2.89
C PRO A 70 11.77 10.13 -1.66
N VAL A 71 11.73 11.45 -1.85
CA VAL A 71 11.86 12.47 -0.78
C VAL A 71 10.47 12.95 -0.34
N SER A 72 10.21 12.90 0.96
CA SER A 72 8.94 13.36 1.54
C SER A 72 8.79 14.88 1.44
N MET A 73 7.63 15.33 0.97
CA MET A 73 7.14 16.68 1.27
C MET A 73 6.58 16.69 2.69
N GLY A 74 6.68 17.80 3.42
CA GLY A 74 6.23 17.89 4.81
C GLY A 74 4.75 17.55 5.00
N SER A 75 4.34 17.20 6.23
CA SER A 75 2.95 16.83 6.53
C SER A 75 2.06 18.08 6.65
N ALA A 76 0.92 18.11 5.95
CA ALA A 76 -0.04 19.21 5.99
C ALA A 76 -0.58 19.43 7.42
N PRO A 77 -0.69 20.66 7.96
CA PRO A 77 -1.24 20.89 9.31
C PRO A 77 -2.71 20.44 9.42
N LEU A 78 -3.16 20.06 10.62
CA LEU A 78 -4.58 19.76 10.84
C LEU A 78 -5.42 21.03 10.65
N ALA A 79 -6.58 20.88 9.99
CA ALA A 79 -7.63 21.88 9.94
C ALA A 79 -8.81 21.40 10.80
N PHE A 80 -9.50 22.33 11.47
CA PHE A 80 -10.59 22.02 12.39
C PHE A 80 -11.85 22.81 12.03
N ASP A 81 -13.01 22.17 12.19
CA ASP A 81 -14.31 22.80 12.03
C ASP A 81 -14.70 23.63 13.27
N ILE A 82 -15.88 24.25 13.22
CA ILE A 82 -16.41 25.08 14.31
C ILE A 82 -16.68 24.29 15.60
N ASP A 83 -16.88 22.98 15.49
CA ASP A 83 -17.11 22.07 16.61
C ASP A 83 -15.79 21.51 17.18
N GLY A 84 -14.65 21.87 16.58
CA GLY A 84 -13.32 21.44 16.99
C GLY A 84 -12.94 20.05 16.47
N ASN A 85 -13.68 19.48 15.53
CA ASN A 85 -13.32 18.21 14.88
C ASN A 85 -12.38 18.48 13.70
N VAL A 86 -11.52 17.51 13.38
CA VAL A 86 -10.65 17.63 12.20
C VAL A 86 -11.47 17.57 10.91
N GLU A 87 -11.27 18.52 10.00
CA GLU A 87 -11.86 18.54 8.64
C GLU A 87 -11.07 17.63 7.69
N TRP A 88 -11.20 16.31 7.89
CA TRP A 88 -10.49 15.28 7.13
C TRP A 88 -10.76 15.30 5.62
N ASP A 89 -11.81 15.93 5.13
CA ASP A 89 -12.12 16.04 3.70
C ASP A 89 -11.56 17.32 3.05
N ARG A 90 -11.05 18.26 3.85
CA ARG A 90 -10.64 19.60 3.38
C ARG A 90 -9.19 19.98 3.68
N MET A 91 -8.54 19.27 4.61
CA MET A 91 -7.18 19.60 5.01
C MET A 91 -6.09 19.25 3.97
N TRP A 92 -6.45 18.62 2.85
CA TRP A 92 -5.48 18.15 1.84
C TRP A 92 -5.42 19.07 0.63
N GLY A 93 -4.21 19.51 0.26
CA GLY A 93 -3.94 20.19 -1.02
C GLY A 93 -3.55 19.21 -2.13
N SER A 94 -2.55 18.36 -1.86
CA SER A 94 -2.09 17.29 -2.75
C SER A 94 -1.50 16.14 -1.93
N PHE A 95 -1.28 15.00 -2.57
CA PHE A 95 -0.53 13.89 -1.99
C PHE A 95 0.86 13.79 -2.64
N CYS A 96 1.84 13.26 -1.90
CA CYS A 96 3.11 12.81 -2.50
C CYS A 96 2.85 11.65 -3.45
N ASP A 97 3.82 11.36 -4.33
CA ASP A 97 3.77 10.18 -5.19
C ASP A 97 3.62 8.88 -4.39
N LEU A 98 2.97 7.89 -4.99
CA LEU A 98 2.84 6.54 -4.41
C LEU A 98 4.22 5.94 -4.16
N ALA A 99 4.40 5.31 -2.99
CA ALA A 99 5.58 4.47 -2.75
C ALA A 99 5.69 3.34 -3.78
N MET A 100 4.55 2.83 -4.27
CA MET A 100 4.49 1.86 -5.38
C MET A 100 5.08 2.38 -6.69
N ALA A 101 5.01 3.69 -6.93
CA ALA A 101 5.59 4.34 -8.10
C ALA A 101 7.05 4.76 -7.91
N GLY A 102 7.62 4.60 -6.71
CA GLY A 102 8.97 5.04 -6.35
C GLY A 102 9.02 6.23 -5.38
N GLY A 103 7.86 6.78 -5.01
CA GLY A 103 7.77 7.89 -4.06
C GLY A 103 8.21 7.53 -2.64
N PRO A 104 8.29 8.53 -1.74
CA PRO A 104 8.53 8.29 -0.33
C PRO A 104 7.38 7.48 0.27
N PRO A 105 7.64 6.47 1.13
CA PRO A 105 6.60 5.93 1.97
C PRO A 105 6.08 7.03 2.90
N HIS A 106 4.78 7.03 3.17
CA HIS A 106 4.17 8.01 4.06
C HIS A 106 4.87 8.06 5.43
N LYS A 107 5.35 6.92 5.94
CA LYS A 107 6.13 6.82 7.17
C LYS A 107 7.49 6.16 6.95
N GLY A 108 8.48 6.58 7.73
CA GLY A 108 9.80 5.96 7.76
C GLY A 108 9.86 4.62 8.49
N LYS A 109 8.91 4.33 9.39
CA LYS A 109 8.79 3.07 10.14
C LYS A 109 7.40 2.48 10.03
N LEU A 110 7.29 1.16 10.13
CA LEU A 110 6.00 0.46 10.13
C LEU A 110 5.09 0.94 11.28
N LEU A 111 3.87 1.35 10.95
CA LEU A 111 2.82 1.57 11.94
C LEU A 111 2.07 0.26 12.21
N GLU A 112 2.19 -0.24 13.44
CA GLU A 112 1.59 -1.48 13.91
C GLU A 112 0.28 -1.25 14.69
N PRO A 113 -0.63 -2.25 14.73
CA PRO A 113 -1.79 -2.20 15.62
C PRO A 113 -1.37 -2.11 17.10
N GLY A 114 -2.26 -1.58 17.95
CA GLY A 114 -2.06 -1.68 19.40
C GLY A 114 -2.08 -3.14 19.86
N THR A 115 -1.26 -3.48 20.86
CA THR A 115 -1.28 -4.83 21.46
C THR A 115 -2.56 -5.04 22.27
N GLN A 116 -2.97 -6.29 22.46
CA GLN A 116 -4.14 -6.63 23.27
C GLN A 116 -4.02 -6.09 24.69
N GLU A 117 -2.83 -6.20 25.29
CA GLU A 117 -2.55 -5.70 26.63
C GLU A 117 -2.74 -4.18 26.71
N SER A 118 -2.26 -3.43 25.72
CA SER A 118 -2.42 -1.98 25.67
C SER A 118 -3.89 -1.57 25.54
N ILE A 119 -4.65 -2.30 24.71
CA ILE A 119 -6.07 -2.03 24.46
C ILE A 119 -6.91 -2.33 25.71
N MET A 120 -6.63 -3.45 26.38
CA MET A 120 -7.29 -3.81 27.64
C MET A 120 -6.99 -2.81 28.76
N ALA A 121 -5.80 -2.20 28.77
CA ALA A 121 -5.43 -1.18 29.74
C ALA A 121 -6.15 0.16 29.51
N GLU A 122 -6.42 0.54 28.25
CA GLU A 122 -7.03 1.83 27.90
C GLU A 122 -8.23 1.71 26.91
N PRO A 123 -9.29 0.94 27.22
CA PRO A 123 -10.34 0.59 26.27
C PRO A 123 -11.16 1.79 25.79
N VAL A 124 -11.41 2.76 26.68
CA VAL A 124 -12.16 3.99 26.35
C VAL A 124 -11.37 4.86 25.36
N LYS A 125 -10.05 4.92 25.51
CA LYS A 125 -9.19 5.69 24.62
C LYS A 125 -9.05 4.99 23.27
N TYR A 126 -8.91 3.67 23.27
CA TYR A 126 -8.95 2.86 22.06
C TYR A 126 -10.25 3.09 21.27
N ALA A 127 -11.42 3.09 21.93
CA ALA A 127 -12.69 3.37 21.28
C ALA A 127 -12.70 4.76 20.60
N LYS A 128 -12.24 5.82 21.30
CA LYS A 128 -12.12 7.16 20.71
C LYS A 128 -11.20 7.22 19.49
N VAL A 129 -10.06 6.52 19.53
CA VAL A 129 -9.15 6.39 18.39
C VAL A 129 -9.87 5.71 17.22
N CYS A 130 -10.59 4.63 17.48
CA CYS A 130 -11.33 3.89 16.47
C CYS A 130 -12.40 4.76 15.81
N ASP A 131 -13.22 5.44 16.61
CA ASP A 131 -14.29 6.32 16.13
C ASP A 131 -13.74 7.41 15.21
N GLU A 132 -12.60 8.00 15.59
CA GLU A 132 -11.98 9.06 14.80
C GLU A 132 -11.35 8.54 13.50
N ILE A 133 -10.69 7.38 13.50
CA ILE A 133 -10.17 6.77 12.27
C ILE A 133 -11.34 6.42 11.34
N VAL A 134 -12.43 5.85 11.87
CA VAL A 134 -13.63 5.52 11.09
C VAL A 134 -14.22 6.77 10.46
N ARG A 135 -14.40 7.84 11.24
CA ARG A 135 -14.90 9.13 10.75
C ARG A 135 -13.99 9.70 9.66
N GLY A 136 -12.68 9.70 9.89
CA GLY A 136 -11.70 10.23 8.95
C GLY A 136 -11.63 9.46 7.63
N ILE A 137 -11.72 8.13 7.66
CA ILE A 137 -11.78 7.30 6.45
C ILE A 137 -13.07 7.59 5.67
N ALA A 138 -14.20 7.73 6.35
CA ALA A 138 -15.47 8.05 5.70
C ALA A 138 -15.42 9.41 4.99
N LEU A 139 -14.82 10.42 5.62
CA LEU A 139 -14.70 11.77 5.06
C LEU A 139 -13.65 11.85 3.94
N ALA A 140 -12.43 11.38 4.21
CA ALA A 140 -11.28 11.57 3.32
C ALA A 140 -11.23 10.55 2.16
N ALA A 141 -11.55 9.28 2.43
CA ALA A 141 -11.47 8.20 1.45
C ALA A 141 -12.84 7.83 0.85
N ARG A 142 -13.95 8.31 1.45
CA ARG A 142 -15.33 7.93 1.05
C ARG A 142 -15.55 6.42 1.07
N LEU A 143 -14.93 5.75 2.04
CA LEU A 143 -15.09 4.31 2.30
C LEU A 143 -15.80 4.10 3.64
N GLN A 144 -16.56 3.02 3.73
CA GLN A 144 -17.19 2.62 4.98
C GLN A 144 -16.16 1.87 5.83
N ALA A 145 -15.96 2.33 7.06
CA ALA A 145 -15.09 1.71 8.04
C ALA A 145 -15.87 1.37 9.31
N GLY A 146 -15.39 0.40 10.07
CA GLY A 146 -15.99 0.01 11.33
C GLY A 146 -15.10 -0.91 12.17
N PRO A 147 -15.52 -1.23 13.40
CA PRO A 147 -14.79 -2.16 14.26
C PRO A 147 -14.71 -3.55 13.63
N PHE A 148 -13.65 -4.27 13.98
CA PHE A 148 -13.47 -5.68 13.63
C PHE A 148 -13.48 -6.56 14.90
N SER A 149 -13.74 -7.85 14.77
CA SER A 149 -13.81 -8.78 15.91
C SER A 149 -12.49 -8.91 16.65
N THR A 150 -11.37 -8.80 15.94
CA THR A 150 -10.03 -8.77 16.53
C THR A 150 -9.63 -7.34 16.84
N GLN A 151 -9.45 -7.02 18.13
CA GLN A 151 -9.02 -5.70 18.57
C GLN A 151 -7.65 -5.31 17.99
N GLY A 152 -7.42 -4.01 17.83
CA GLY A 152 -6.25 -3.45 17.16
C GLY A 152 -6.46 -3.21 15.66
N TRP A 153 -7.60 -3.65 15.12
CA TRP A 153 -7.92 -3.58 13.70
C TRP A 153 -9.30 -2.96 13.45
N LEU A 154 -9.37 -2.18 12.37
CA LEU A 154 -10.60 -1.59 11.82
C LEU A 154 -10.83 -2.14 10.43
N ARG A 155 -12.04 -2.62 10.15
CA ARG A 155 -12.41 -3.12 8.83
C ARG A 155 -12.85 -1.96 7.94
N VAL A 156 -12.29 -1.88 6.74
CA VAL A 156 -12.67 -0.90 5.70
C VAL A 156 -13.20 -1.64 4.49
N ALA A 157 -14.47 -1.44 4.17
CA ALA A 157 -15.12 -2.05 3.03
C ALA A 157 -14.59 -1.44 1.72
N CYS A 158 -14.11 -2.29 0.81
CA CYS A 158 -13.70 -1.89 -0.53
C CYS A 158 -14.83 -2.14 -1.53
N LYS A 159 -14.84 -1.38 -2.65
CA LYS A 159 -15.87 -1.49 -3.69
C LYS A 159 -15.78 -2.78 -4.51
N SER A 160 -14.64 -3.46 -4.46
CA SER A 160 -14.39 -4.75 -5.09
C SER A 160 -13.23 -5.46 -4.40
N HIS A 161 -13.15 -6.78 -4.61
CA HIS A 161 -12.01 -7.58 -4.14
C HIS A 161 -10.67 -7.04 -4.69
N THR A 162 -10.62 -6.75 -6.00
CA THR A 162 -9.44 -6.17 -6.65
C THR A 162 -8.99 -4.85 -6.02
N MET A 163 -9.94 -3.99 -5.61
CA MET A 163 -9.59 -2.75 -4.91
C MET A 163 -8.92 -3.07 -3.57
N ALA A 164 -9.47 -4.02 -2.80
CA ALA A 164 -8.87 -4.41 -1.52
C ALA A 164 -7.45 -4.97 -1.69
N GLU A 165 -7.23 -5.83 -2.68
CA GLU A 165 -5.91 -6.40 -2.99
C GLU A 165 -4.89 -5.35 -3.47
N TRP A 166 -5.35 -4.37 -4.27
CA TRP A 166 -4.50 -3.28 -4.72
C TRP A 166 -4.16 -2.32 -3.58
N LEU A 167 -5.15 -1.96 -2.75
CA LEU A 167 -4.93 -1.13 -1.56
C LEU A 167 -4.03 -1.84 -0.54
N LEU A 168 -4.17 -3.15 -0.34
CA LEU A 168 -3.27 -3.94 0.52
C LEU A 168 -1.81 -3.73 0.13
N ARG A 169 -1.49 -3.90 -1.17
CA ARG A 169 -0.13 -3.69 -1.70
C ARG A 169 0.32 -2.24 -1.53
N ALA A 170 -0.52 -1.29 -1.92
CA ALA A 170 -0.18 0.14 -1.85
C ALA A 170 0.05 0.61 -0.42
N ILE A 171 -0.83 0.26 0.52
CA ILE A 171 -0.75 0.67 1.93
C ILE A 171 0.44 0.01 2.63
N THR A 172 0.75 -1.25 2.32
CA THR A 172 1.94 -1.94 2.82
C THR A 172 3.22 -1.16 2.47
N MET A 173 3.35 -0.75 1.21
CA MET A 173 4.51 0.03 0.73
C MET A 173 4.62 1.42 1.36
N GLU A 174 3.54 1.95 1.94
CA GLU A 174 3.50 3.22 2.65
C GLU A 174 3.85 3.08 4.15
N ASN A 175 4.28 1.88 4.59
CA ASN A 175 4.64 1.50 5.95
C ASN A 175 3.49 1.59 6.97
N ILE A 176 2.28 1.20 6.56
CA ILE A 176 1.15 1.00 7.46
C ILE A 176 0.77 -0.48 7.43
N SER A 177 0.64 -1.11 8.59
CA SER A 177 0.21 -2.51 8.67
C SER A 177 -1.20 -2.64 8.10
N VAL A 178 -1.41 -3.61 7.21
CA VAL A 178 -2.70 -3.83 6.57
C VAL A 178 -2.91 -5.32 6.32
N ARG A 179 -4.14 -5.80 6.52
CA ARG A 179 -4.54 -7.19 6.22
C ARG A 179 -5.67 -7.21 5.21
N LEU A 180 -5.82 -8.34 4.53
CA LEU A 180 -6.97 -8.62 3.66
C LEU A 180 -7.90 -9.60 4.36
N GLU A 181 -9.20 -9.27 4.41
CA GLU A 181 -10.25 -10.12 4.98
C GLU A 181 -11.53 -9.96 4.14
N ASP A 182 -12.00 -11.03 3.49
CA ASP A 182 -13.27 -11.07 2.75
C ASP A 182 -13.50 -9.87 1.81
N GLY A 183 -12.49 -9.50 1.02
CA GLY A 183 -12.57 -8.37 0.09
C GLY A 183 -12.63 -6.98 0.75
N ALA A 184 -12.25 -6.90 2.03
CA ALA A 184 -12.00 -5.66 2.75
C ALA A 184 -10.55 -5.63 3.24
N ILE A 185 -10.08 -4.42 3.57
CA ILE A 185 -8.79 -4.24 4.24
C ILE A 185 -8.99 -3.99 5.73
N LEU A 186 -8.06 -4.47 6.55
CA LEU A 186 -7.99 -4.16 7.97
C LEU A 186 -6.86 -3.16 8.22
N LEU A 187 -7.17 -2.03 8.85
CA LEU A 187 -6.21 -0.98 9.19
C LEU A 187 -5.95 -0.93 10.70
N PRO A 188 -4.77 -0.47 11.14
CA PRO A 188 -4.36 -0.59 12.53
C PRO A 188 -4.98 0.54 13.36
N ALA A 189 -5.28 0.24 14.61
CA ALA A 189 -5.66 1.19 15.63
C ALA A 189 -5.05 0.79 16.97
N GLY A 190 -4.79 1.76 17.84
CA GLY A 190 -4.27 1.50 19.18
C GLY A 190 -4.52 2.68 20.11
N PRO A 191 -4.67 2.45 21.43
CA PRO A 191 -4.96 3.53 22.39
C PRO A 191 -3.86 4.58 22.46
N ALA A 192 -2.62 4.24 22.07
CA ALA A 192 -1.50 5.18 22.03
C ALA A 192 -1.51 6.10 20.78
N PHE A 193 -2.40 5.88 19.81
CA PHE A 193 -2.42 6.65 18.57
C PHE A 193 -2.84 8.09 18.83
N ARG A 194 -2.05 9.04 18.33
CA ARG A 194 -2.27 10.48 18.49
C ARG A 194 -2.89 11.07 17.24
N MET A 195 -3.75 12.08 17.43
CA MET A 195 -4.46 12.77 16.35
C MET A 195 -3.52 13.26 15.24
N GLU A 196 -2.51 14.06 15.59
CA GLU A 196 -1.56 14.65 14.64
C GLU A 196 -0.56 13.67 14.04
N LYS A 197 -0.53 12.42 14.52
CA LYS A 197 0.44 11.41 14.12
C LYS A 197 -0.25 10.14 13.67
N GLU A 198 -0.35 9.12 14.51
CA GLU A 198 -0.75 7.78 14.08
C GLU A 198 -2.16 7.74 13.47
N ILE A 199 -3.13 8.46 14.05
CA ILE A 199 -4.50 8.56 13.51
C ILE A 199 -4.49 9.17 12.11
N LYS A 200 -3.86 10.36 12.00
CA LYS A 200 -3.68 11.05 10.72
C LYS A 200 -2.98 10.17 9.69
N ASN A 201 -1.95 9.42 10.06
CA ASN A 201 -1.21 8.57 9.12
C ASN A 201 -2.10 7.50 8.49
N VAL A 202 -2.94 6.84 9.29
CA VAL A 202 -3.89 5.83 8.82
C VAL A 202 -4.91 6.46 7.86
N ILE A 203 -5.45 7.63 8.20
CA ILE A 203 -6.42 8.32 7.36
C ILE A 203 -5.76 8.82 6.06
N THR A 204 -4.57 9.41 6.15
CA THR A 204 -3.82 9.90 4.99
C THR A 204 -3.48 8.78 4.03
N VAL A 205 -3.01 7.62 4.51
CA VAL A 205 -2.69 6.50 3.60
C VAL A 205 -3.94 5.95 2.93
N ALA A 206 -5.06 5.83 3.67
CA ALA A 206 -6.32 5.37 3.12
C ALA A 206 -6.86 6.34 2.06
N ALA A 207 -6.80 7.65 2.32
CA ALA A 207 -7.19 8.69 1.39
C ALA A 207 -6.29 8.72 0.14
N LYS A 208 -4.96 8.73 0.33
CA LYS A 208 -3.96 8.72 -0.73
C LYS A 208 -4.17 7.53 -1.67
N THR A 209 -4.14 6.33 -1.13
CA THR A 209 -4.25 5.11 -1.95
C THR A 209 -5.61 4.99 -2.62
N THR A 210 -6.71 5.36 -1.95
CA THR A 210 -8.04 5.40 -2.57
C THR A 210 -8.15 6.46 -3.66
N HIS A 211 -7.50 7.62 -3.50
CA HIS A 211 -7.41 8.66 -4.52
C HIS A 211 -6.71 8.15 -5.78
N TYR A 212 -5.59 7.43 -5.65
CA TYR A 212 -4.94 6.82 -6.81
C TYR A 212 -5.79 5.72 -7.45
N TRP A 213 -6.43 4.87 -6.66
CA TRP A 213 -7.31 3.83 -7.19
C TRP A 213 -8.53 4.37 -7.93
N SER A 214 -9.21 5.36 -7.34
CA SER A 214 -10.50 5.85 -7.85
C SER A 214 -10.35 7.01 -8.82
N GLY A 215 -9.29 7.81 -8.67
CA GLY A 215 -9.05 9.04 -9.44
C GLY A 215 -8.04 8.89 -10.57
N HIS A 216 -7.08 7.96 -10.47
CA HIS A 216 -5.98 7.82 -11.45
C HIS A 216 -5.94 6.48 -12.18
N LEU A 217 -6.79 5.51 -11.80
CA LEU A 217 -7.00 4.28 -12.56
C LEU A 217 -8.37 4.29 -13.22
N ILE A 218 -8.39 4.31 -14.55
CA ILE A 218 -9.64 4.15 -15.30
C ILE A 218 -10.15 2.71 -15.21
N ARG A 219 -11.43 2.50 -15.49
CA ARG A 219 -12.07 1.16 -15.35
C ARG A 219 -11.33 0.06 -16.11
N LEU A 220 -10.82 0.35 -17.31
CA LEU A 220 -10.05 -0.61 -18.10
C LEU A 220 -8.73 -1.02 -17.41
N GLN A 221 -8.04 -0.07 -16.77
CA GLN A 221 -6.83 -0.38 -16.00
C GLN A 221 -7.16 -1.22 -14.77
N GLN A 222 -8.24 -0.89 -14.05
CA GLN A 222 -8.71 -1.68 -12.91
C GLN A 222 -9.06 -3.13 -13.31
N LEU A 223 -9.62 -3.35 -14.52
CA LEU A 223 -9.85 -4.69 -15.08
C LEU A 223 -8.54 -5.41 -15.42
N GLY A 224 -7.57 -4.70 -16.01
CA GLY A 224 -6.23 -5.25 -16.27
C GLY A 224 -5.55 -5.71 -14.98
N ILE A 225 -5.66 -4.93 -13.90
CA ILE A 225 -5.17 -5.30 -12.57
C ILE A 225 -5.90 -6.53 -12.03
N ALA A 226 -7.22 -6.62 -12.18
CA ALA A 226 -7.97 -7.80 -11.76
C ALA A 226 -7.51 -9.07 -12.48
N ASN A 227 -7.29 -8.98 -13.80
CA ASN A 227 -6.77 -10.11 -14.58
C ASN A 227 -5.35 -10.49 -14.15
N LEU A 228 -4.49 -9.49 -13.88
CA LEU A 228 -3.15 -9.74 -13.36
C LEU A 228 -3.17 -10.44 -12.01
N PHE A 229 -4.03 -10.03 -11.07
CA PHE A 229 -4.15 -10.70 -9.77
C PHE A 229 -4.64 -12.13 -9.91
N ASN A 230 -5.63 -12.39 -10.78
CA ASN A 230 -6.07 -13.76 -11.06
C ASN A 230 -4.93 -14.63 -11.65
N GLN A 231 -4.11 -14.05 -12.54
CA GLN A 231 -2.95 -14.75 -13.08
C GLN A 231 -1.93 -15.04 -11.98
N LEU A 232 -1.53 -14.04 -11.20
CA LEU A 232 -0.55 -14.19 -10.13
C LEU A 232 -0.99 -15.23 -9.09
N GLU A 233 -2.25 -15.22 -8.69
CA GLU A 233 -2.81 -16.18 -7.74
C GLU A 233 -2.80 -17.62 -8.31
N SER A 234 -2.96 -17.78 -9.63
CA SER A 234 -2.83 -19.09 -10.28
C SER A 234 -1.39 -19.61 -10.36
N GLU A 235 -0.40 -18.71 -10.32
CA GLU A 235 1.02 -19.06 -10.31
C GLU A 235 1.47 -19.43 -8.90
N ALA A 236 1.15 -18.58 -7.92
CA ALA A 236 1.39 -18.85 -6.51
C ALA A 236 0.59 -17.86 -5.63
N PRO A 237 0.13 -18.27 -4.44
CA PRO A 237 -0.64 -17.39 -3.56
C PRO A 237 0.18 -16.17 -3.13
N LEU A 238 -0.51 -15.04 -2.88
CA LEU A 238 0.12 -13.82 -2.37
C LEU A 238 0.88 -14.12 -1.08
N LEU A 239 2.19 -13.89 -1.09
CA LEU A 239 3.00 -14.00 0.11
C LEU A 239 2.85 -12.71 0.94
N GLN A 240 2.25 -12.87 2.11
CA GLN A 240 1.95 -11.80 3.07
C GLN A 240 2.28 -12.29 4.49
N PRO A 241 2.48 -11.40 5.48
CA PRO A 241 2.82 -11.81 6.84
C PRO A 241 1.81 -12.81 7.42
N ALA A 242 2.26 -13.71 8.31
CA ALA A 242 1.39 -14.71 8.93
C ALA A 242 0.30 -14.10 9.81
N TRP A 243 0.57 -12.92 10.40
CA TRP A 243 -0.37 -12.15 11.21
C TRP A 243 -0.91 -12.88 12.46
N CYS A 244 -0.21 -13.94 12.87
CA CYS A 244 -0.56 -14.83 13.97
C CYS A 244 0.16 -14.38 15.26
N PRO A 245 -0.56 -13.88 16.28
CA PRO A 245 0.05 -13.48 17.54
C PRO A 245 0.74 -14.67 18.22
N GLY A 246 2.01 -14.50 18.60
CA GLY A 246 2.72 -15.47 19.46
C GLY A 246 3.28 -16.72 18.76
N SER A 247 3.27 -16.78 17.42
CA SER A 247 3.79 -17.93 16.66
C SER A 247 5.20 -17.74 16.09
N GLU A 248 5.90 -16.67 16.47
CA GLU A 248 7.20 -16.40 15.90
C GLU A 248 8.23 -17.41 16.42
N ASN A 249 8.47 -18.43 15.59
CA ASN A 249 9.44 -19.46 15.86
C ASN A 249 10.82 -18.95 15.45
N ALA A 250 11.67 -18.65 16.43
CA ALA A 250 13.02 -18.14 16.21
C ALA A 250 13.84 -19.03 15.27
N ASP A 251 13.69 -20.36 15.36
CA ASP A 251 14.39 -21.29 14.47
C ASP A 251 13.90 -21.18 13.03
N VAL A 252 12.60 -20.93 12.82
CA VAL A 252 12.04 -20.72 11.47
C VAL A 252 12.56 -19.40 10.90
N ARG A 253 12.52 -18.32 11.68
CA ARG A 253 13.09 -17.02 11.26
C ARG A 253 14.56 -17.16 10.88
N GLU A 254 15.36 -17.79 11.73
CA GLU A 254 16.80 -17.95 11.50
C GLU A 254 17.09 -18.79 10.24
N ARG A 255 16.30 -19.84 9.97
CA ARG A 255 16.41 -20.61 8.72
C ARG A 255 16.10 -19.77 7.49
N ILE A 256 15.01 -19.00 7.51
CA ILE A 256 14.62 -18.14 6.38
C ILE A 256 15.66 -17.03 6.17
N GLN A 257 16.16 -16.43 7.26
CA GLN A 257 17.24 -15.46 7.22
C GLN A 257 18.48 -16.02 6.53
N ARG A 258 18.95 -17.22 6.95
CA ARG A 258 20.11 -17.87 6.30
C ARG A 258 19.85 -18.13 4.81
N ALA A 259 18.67 -18.64 4.46
CA ALA A 259 18.30 -18.89 3.06
C ALA A 259 18.33 -17.59 2.22
N LEU A 260 17.86 -16.47 2.77
CA LEU A 260 17.93 -15.16 2.14
C LEU A 260 19.38 -14.69 1.99
N GLU A 261 20.18 -14.74 3.05
CA GLU A 261 21.59 -14.33 3.03
C GLU A 261 22.39 -15.17 2.02
N ASP A 262 22.20 -16.49 2.01
CA ASP A 262 22.87 -17.41 1.08
C ASP A 262 22.47 -17.17 -0.38
N ALA A 263 21.19 -16.93 -0.67
CA ALA A 263 20.69 -16.75 -2.02
C ALA A 263 21.03 -15.36 -2.61
N THR A 264 21.03 -14.34 -1.75
CA THR A 264 21.13 -12.94 -2.18
C THR A 264 22.53 -12.37 -2.01
N GLY A 265 23.29 -12.85 -1.02
CA GLY A 265 24.53 -12.24 -0.54
C GLY A 265 24.32 -10.94 0.25
N LEU A 266 23.08 -10.56 0.55
CA LEU A 266 22.74 -9.37 1.32
C LEU A 266 22.56 -9.71 2.80
N TRP A 267 22.88 -8.76 3.67
CA TRP A 267 22.73 -8.90 5.11
C TRP A 267 21.30 -8.58 5.55
N THR A 268 20.80 -9.33 6.53
CA THR A 268 19.56 -8.94 7.20
C THR A 268 19.79 -7.80 8.20
N THR A 269 18.74 -7.04 8.48
CA THR A 269 18.83 -5.91 9.42
C THR A 269 18.51 -6.33 10.85
N ASP A 270 19.07 -5.61 11.82
CA ASP A 270 18.78 -5.81 13.25
C ASP A 270 17.35 -5.39 13.66
N HIS A 271 16.62 -4.72 12.76
CA HIS A 271 15.26 -4.26 13.03
C HIS A 271 14.28 -5.43 12.94
N SER A 272 13.76 -5.84 14.09
CA SER A 272 12.72 -6.88 14.16
C SER A 272 11.34 -6.24 14.16
N TYR A 273 10.53 -6.66 13.20
CA TYR A 273 9.08 -6.56 13.26
C TYR A 273 8.53 -7.98 13.23
N ALA A 274 7.42 -8.20 13.94
CA ALA A 274 6.75 -9.49 13.92
C ALA A 274 6.38 -9.85 12.47
N ASP A 275 6.70 -11.07 12.06
CA ASP A 275 6.43 -11.58 10.72
C ASP A 275 7.10 -10.80 9.56
N TRP A 276 8.14 -10.01 9.79
CA TRP A 276 8.95 -9.40 8.73
C TRP A 276 10.45 -9.66 8.93
N ILE A 277 11.18 -9.88 7.83
CA ILE A 277 12.65 -9.86 7.79
C ILE A 277 13.11 -8.66 6.98
N GLY A 278 13.96 -7.83 7.57
CA GLY A 278 14.65 -6.76 6.86
C GLY A 278 15.87 -7.29 6.10
N LEU A 279 16.07 -6.85 4.87
CA LEU A 279 17.23 -7.15 4.03
C LEU A 279 17.81 -5.83 3.50
N ASP A 280 19.09 -5.57 3.77
CA ASP A 280 19.74 -4.33 3.35
C ASP A 280 20.11 -4.37 1.87
N CYS A 281 19.53 -3.48 1.06
CA CYS A 281 19.83 -3.35 -0.36
C CYS A 281 20.96 -2.34 -0.64
N CYS A 282 21.68 -1.88 0.39
CA CYS A 282 22.82 -0.95 0.33
C CYS A 282 22.48 0.48 -0.15
N SER A 283 21.39 0.68 -0.89
CA SER A 283 20.96 1.98 -1.40
C SER A 283 19.45 2.10 -1.46
N VAL A 284 18.95 3.34 -1.36
CA VAL A 284 17.51 3.63 -1.51
C VAL A 284 17.00 3.28 -2.92
N PRO A 285 17.70 3.60 -4.03
CA PRO A 285 17.27 3.17 -5.37
C PRO A 285 17.13 1.65 -5.49
N SER A 286 18.12 0.88 -5.01
CA SER A 286 18.06 -0.59 -5.05
C SER A 286 16.90 -1.15 -4.24
N ALA A 287 16.65 -0.57 -3.05
CA ALA A 287 15.51 -0.95 -2.21
C ALA A 287 14.16 -0.64 -2.89
N VAL A 288 14.01 0.54 -3.49
CA VAL A 288 12.79 0.95 -4.21
C VAL A 288 12.53 0.01 -5.40
N THR A 289 13.53 -0.22 -6.24
CA THR A 289 13.41 -1.08 -7.42
C THR A 289 13.07 -2.52 -7.04
N THR A 290 13.79 -3.08 -6.06
CA THR A 290 13.56 -4.46 -5.60
C THR A 290 12.17 -4.61 -4.97
N MET A 291 11.77 -3.68 -4.09
CA MET A 291 10.45 -3.69 -3.46
C MET A 291 9.32 -3.67 -4.50
N ARG A 292 9.44 -2.85 -5.54
CA ARG A 292 8.44 -2.74 -6.62
C ARG A 292 8.32 -4.04 -7.43
N ARG A 293 9.46 -4.67 -7.77
CA ARG A 293 9.49 -5.95 -8.49
C ARG A 293 8.87 -7.09 -7.68
N LEU A 294 9.14 -7.14 -6.37
CA LEU A 294 8.57 -8.14 -5.47
C LEU A 294 7.05 -8.01 -5.37
N VAL A 295 6.53 -6.79 -5.21
CA VAL A 295 5.09 -6.53 -5.19
C VAL A 295 4.42 -6.90 -6.51
N ALA A 296 5.08 -6.63 -7.64
CA ALA A 296 4.64 -7.06 -8.96
C ALA A 296 4.71 -8.58 -9.17
N SER A 297 5.46 -9.29 -8.32
CA SER A 297 5.66 -10.76 -8.36
C SER A 297 4.93 -11.48 -7.23
N ASN A 298 3.83 -10.89 -6.76
CA ASN A 298 2.93 -11.45 -5.74
C ASN A 298 3.57 -11.70 -4.37
N ILE A 299 4.53 -10.85 -3.97
CA ILE A 299 5.10 -10.81 -2.62
C ILE A 299 4.88 -9.41 -2.04
N LEU A 300 4.15 -9.30 -0.91
CA LEU A 300 4.09 -8.03 -0.21
C LEU A 300 5.50 -7.59 0.19
N CYS A 301 5.82 -6.33 -0.02
CA CYS A 301 7.12 -5.79 0.36
C CYS A 301 6.94 -4.33 0.77
N ARG A 302 7.72 -3.91 1.75
CA ARG A 302 7.84 -2.50 2.17
C ARG A 302 9.32 -2.15 2.33
N ARG A 303 9.63 -0.91 2.69
CA ARG A 303 11.03 -0.49 2.91
C ARG A 303 11.17 0.49 4.06
N GLU A 304 12.32 0.49 4.71
CA GLU A 304 12.79 1.56 5.59
C GLU A 304 14.21 1.89 5.17
N GLU A 305 14.45 3.15 4.77
CA GLU A 305 15.76 3.59 4.28
C GLU A 305 16.26 2.71 3.11
N THR A 306 17.41 2.04 3.26
CA THR A 306 18.03 1.14 2.28
C THR A 306 17.56 -0.30 2.41
N ALA A 307 16.77 -0.63 3.42
CA ALA A 307 16.33 -1.99 3.67
C ALA A 307 14.92 -2.23 3.14
N ILE A 308 14.72 -3.37 2.48
CA ILE A 308 13.39 -3.90 2.21
C ILE A 308 12.97 -4.83 3.33
N PHE A 309 11.67 -4.91 3.60
CA PHE A 309 11.12 -5.85 4.57
C PHE A 309 10.21 -6.84 3.85
N LEU A 310 10.55 -8.11 4.02
CA LEU A 310 9.93 -9.27 3.40
C LEU A 310 9.05 -10.00 4.41
N PRO A 311 7.86 -10.48 4.00
CA PRO A 311 6.92 -11.14 4.89
C PRO A 311 7.40 -12.54 5.26
N LEU A 312 7.28 -12.87 6.53
CA LEU A 312 7.41 -14.24 7.04
C LEU A 312 6.02 -14.86 7.13
N ASN A 313 5.86 -15.99 6.45
CA ASN A 313 4.67 -16.80 6.56
C ASN A 313 4.99 -18.28 6.38
N PRO A 314 5.35 -18.97 7.47
CA PRO A 314 5.73 -20.39 7.41
C PRO A 314 4.60 -21.31 6.93
N ALA A 315 3.34 -20.87 7.00
CA ALA A 315 2.22 -21.64 6.45
C ALA A 315 2.19 -21.61 4.92
N ALA A 316 2.67 -20.52 4.30
CA ALA A 316 2.75 -20.35 2.84
C ALA A 316 4.14 -20.70 2.27
N ASP A 317 5.20 -20.56 3.07
CA ASP A 317 6.59 -20.82 2.69
C ASP A 317 7.41 -21.25 3.93
N ALA A 318 7.33 -22.54 4.27
CA ALA A 318 7.83 -23.08 5.54
C ALA A 318 9.33 -22.88 5.78
N ASN A 319 10.13 -22.88 4.71
CA ASN A 319 11.58 -22.74 4.76
C ASN A 319 12.08 -21.42 4.15
N GLY A 320 11.19 -20.60 3.58
CA GLY A 320 11.59 -19.37 2.89
C GLY A 320 12.26 -19.60 1.54
N GLU A 321 12.19 -20.81 0.98
CA GLU A 321 12.88 -21.18 -0.26
C GLU A 321 12.30 -20.41 -1.46
N ARG A 322 10.96 -20.29 -1.52
CA ARG A 322 10.28 -19.51 -2.56
C ARG A 322 10.66 -18.04 -2.44
N LEU A 323 10.59 -17.50 -1.22
CA LEU A 323 10.95 -16.11 -0.94
C LEU A 323 12.41 -15.83 -1.34
N ALA A 324 13.36 -16.64 -0.87
CA ALA A 324 14.78 -16.47 -1.16
C ALA A 324 15.10 -16.56 -2.66
N CYS A 325 14.51 -17.53 -3.36
CA CYS A 325 14.67 -17.68 -4.81
C CYS A 325 14.16 -16.45 -5.58
N LEU A 326 12.94 -16.00 -5.32
CA LEU A 326 12.35 -14.85 -6.02
C LEU A 326 13.09 -13.55 -5.70
N VAL A 327 13.54 -13.36 -4.46
CA VAL A 327 14.37 -12.20 -4.11
C VAL A 327 15.69 -12.24 -4.87
N ALA A 328 16.39 -13.39 -4.89
CA ALA A 328 17.65 -13.52 -5.62
C ALA A 328 17.53 -13.23 -7.13
N GLU A 329 16.40 -13.60 -7.76
CA GLU A 329 16.12 -13.36 -9.18
C GLU A 329 15.74 -11.90 -9.50
N LEU A 330 15.04 -11.24 -8.57
CA LEU A 330 14.47 -9.90 -8.80
C LEU A 330 15.33 -8.76 -8.23
N LEU A 331 16.30 -9.10 -7.38
CA LEU A 331 17.23 -8.16 -6.80
C LEU A 331 17.91 -7.33 -7.87
N ALA A 332 17.88 -6.02 -7.69
CA ALA A 332 18.71 -5.11 -8.45
C ALA A 332 20.18 -5.29 -7.99
N ARG A 333 20.92 -6.17 -8.67
CA ARG A 333 22.38 -6.26 -8.54
C ARG A 333 22.96 -5.10 -9.34
N ASP A 334 23.40 -4.06 -8.63
CA ASP A 334 24.15 -2.90 -9.11
C ASP A 334 23.66 -2.28 -10.43
N ALA A 335 22.83 -1.24 -10.31
CA ALA A 335 22.78 -0.15 -11.29
C ALA A 335 23.90 0.85 -10.97
#